data_AF-A0A0C5IAE7-F1
#
_entry.id   AF-A0A0C5IAE7-F1
#
_cell.length_a   1.000
_cell.length_b   1.000
_cell.length_c   1.000
_cell.angle_alpha   90.00
_cell.angle_beta   90.00
_cell.angle_gamma   90.00
#
_symmetry.space_group_name_H-M   'P 1'
#
loop_
_entity.id
_entity.type
_entity.pdbx_description
1 polymer ?
#
loop_
_entity_poly.entity_id
_entity_poly.type
_entity_poly.pdbx_seq_one_letter_code
_entity_poly.pdbx_strand_id
1 'polypeptide(L)' 'PCNQFGHQENSKNSEILKLLKYVRPGNGFEPKFNLLKKMEVNGKDADPLFVYLKEKLPFPIDESMALMNDPKFITWSP' A
#
# COMPACT_ATOMS: atom_id res chain seq x y z
N PRO A 1 2.76 -3.36 3.32
CA PRO A 1 2.75 -1.89 3.55
C PRO A 1 3.25 -1.15 2.30
N CYS A 2 2.71 0.04 1.97
CA CYS A 2 3.08 0.81 0.78
C CYS A 2 2.90 2.31 1.05
N ASN A 3 3.80 3.15 0.53
CA ASN A 3 3.79 4.61 0.77
C ASN A 3 3.38 5.46 -0.45
N GLN A 4 2.91 4.83 -1.54
CA GLN A 4 2.59 5.52 -2.81
C GLN A 4 1.27 6.29 -2.77
N PHE A 5 0.40 6.00 -1.80
CA PHE A 5 -0.93 6.59 -1.69
C PHE A 5 -0.94 7.64 -0.57
N GLY A 6 -0.82 8.92 -0.95
CA GLY A 6 -0.86 10.04 -0.01
C GLY A 6 0.17 9.96 1.13
N HIS A 7 1.27 9.22 0.93
CA HIS A 7 2.33 9.01 1.91
C HIS A 7 1.84 8.55 3.29
N GLN A 8 0.85 7.66 3.33
CA GLN A 8 0.25 7.20 4.58
C GLN A 8 1.11 6.20 5.37
N GLU A 9 2.22 5.71 4.79
CA GLU A 9 3.16 4.76 5.42
C GLU A 9 4.61 5.28 5.36
N ASN A 10 4.81 6.49 5.89
CA ASN A 10 6.12 7.16 5.94
C ASN A 10 7.13 6.42 6.81
N SER A 11 6.65 5.57 7.71
CA SER A 11 7.48 4.86 8.69
C SER A 11 8.40 3.82 8.04
N LYS A 12 9.49 3.47 8.73
CA LYS A 12 10.36 2.36 8.35
C LYS A 12 9.71 1.04 8.74
N ASN A 13 10.14 -0.06 8.11
CA ASN A 13 9.65 -1.41 8.43
C ASN A 13 9.68 -1.74 9.93
N SER A 14 10.71 -1.29 10.64
CA SER A 14 10.89 -1.48 12.09
C SER A 14 9.91 -0.70 12.96
N GLU A 15 9.19 0.27 12.41
CA GLU A 15 8.32 1.20 13.14
C GLU A 15 6.84 0.87 12.95
N ILE A 16 6.46 0.25 11.84
CA ILE A 16 5.07 -0.06 11.46
C ILE A 16 4.31 -0.75 12.59
N LEU A 17 4.87 -1.83 13.16
CA LEU A 17 4.21 -2.58 14.25
C LEU A 17 4.00 -1.72 15.51
N LYS A 18 4.94 -0.81 15.81
CA LYS A 18 4.79 0.11 16.94
C LYS A 18 3.68 1.13 16.67
N LEU A 19 3.59 1.66 15.46
CA LEU A 19 2.54 2.60 15.07
C LEU A 19 1.15 1.96 15.15
N LEU A 20 1.02 0.71 14.68
CA LEU A 20 -0.23 -0.04 14.80
C LEU A 20 -0.62 -0.26 16.26
N LYS A 21 0.35 -0.59 17.12
CA LYS A 21 0.13 -0.89 18.54
C LYS A 21 -0.19 0.34 19.40
N TYR A 22 0.45 1.47 19.13
CA TYR A 22 0.43 2.63 20.03
C TYR A 22 -0.19 3.90 19.43
N VAL A 23 -0.33 4.00 18.10
CA VAL A 23 -0.82 5.22 17.44
C VAL A 23 -2.18 4.98 16.79
N ARG A 24 -2.25 4.12 15.77
CA ARG A 24 -3.50 3.79 15.07
C ARG A 24 -3.37 2.42 14.40
N PRO A 25 -4.24 1.43 14.69
CA PRO A 25 -5.43 1.50 15.55
C PRO A 25 -5.17 1.86 17.02
N GLY A 26 -3.95 1.62 17.53
CA GLY A 26 -3.60 1.92 18.91
C GLY A 26 -4.18 0.89 19.88
N ASN A 27 -4.27 1.25 21.16
CA ASN A 27 -4.86 0.41 22.23
C ASN A 27 -4.28 -1.02 22.32
N GLY A 28 -2.99 -1.18 22.04
CA GLY A 28 -2.34 -2.49 22.11
C GLY A 28 -2.68 -3.41 20.93
N PHE A 29 -3.23 -2.89 19.83
CA PHE A 29 -3.55 -3.67 18.64
C PHE A 29 -2.32 -4.36 18.07
N GLU A 30 -2.47 -5.65 17.77
CA GLU A 30 -1.45 -6.46 17.11
C GLU A 30 -2.09 -7.23 15.95
N PRO A 31 -1.53 -7.15 14.72
CA PRO A 31 -2.00 -7.93 13.59
C PRO A 31 -1.92 -9.43 13.88
N LYS A 32 -2.99 -10.17 13.62
CA LYS A 32 -3.02 -11.65 13.74
C LYS A 32 -2.56 -12.36 12.47
N PHE A 33 -1.91 -11.63 11.56
CA PHE A 33 -1.44 -12.10 10.27
C PHE A 33 -0.06 -11.51 9.99
N ASN A 34 0.67 -12.15 9.08
CA ASN A 34 2.02 -11.72 8.73
C ASN A 34 1.97 -10.42 7.92
N LEU A 35 2.72 -9.42 8.37
CA LEU A 35 3.01 -8.23 7.60
C LEU A 35 4.30 -8.42 6.82
N LEU A 36 4.22 -8.25 5.50
CA LEU A 36 5.40 -8.18 4.64
C LEU A 36 6.13 -6.84 4.83
N LYS A 37 7.36 -6.77 4.32
CA LYS A 37 8.11 -5.50 4.24
C LYS A 37 7.34 -4.47 3.37
N LYS A 38 7.63 -3.20 3.61
CA LYS A 38 7.21 -2.09 2.76
C LYS A 38 7.79 -2.26 1.36
N MET A 39 6.96 -2.05 0.35
CA MET A 39 7.28 -2.18 -1.07
C MET A 39 6.43 -1.23 -1.90
N GLU A 40 6.89 -0.98 -3.13
CA GLU A 40 6.12 -0.26 -4.14
C GLU A 40 5.15 -1.25 -4.82
N VAL A 41 3.93 -0.80 -5.11
CA VAL A 41 2.90 -1.63 -5.78
C VAL A 41 2.60 -1.15 -7.19
N ASN A 42 3.02 0.07 -7.53
CA ASN A 42 2.84 0.72 -8.83
C ASN A 42 4.16 1.28 -9.38
N GLY A 43 4.17 1.50 -10.69
CA GLY A 43 5.31 2.03 -11.42
C GLY A 43 6.41 1.02 -11.73
N LYS A 44 7.51 1.50 -12.32
CA LYS A 44 8.64 0.68 -12.78
C LYS A 44 9.28 -0.21 -11.70
N ASP A 45 9.23 0.25 -10.44
CA ASP A 45 9.86 -0.41 -9.29
C ASP A 45 8.85 -1.25 -8.49
N ALA A 46 7.65 -1.49 -9.03
CA ALA A 46 6.62 -2.30 -8.39
C ALA A 46 7.10 -3.72 -8.13
N ASP A 47 6.75 -4.27 -6.96
CA ASP A 47 7.07 -5.66 -6.63
C ASP A 47 6.42 -6.61 -7.67
N PRO A 48 7.14 -7.64 -8.15
CA PRO A 48 6.64 -8.55 -9.19
C PRO A 48 5.29 -9.20 -8.86
N LEU A 49 4.99 -9.43 -7.58
CA LEU A 49 3.69 -9.95 -7.17
C LEU A 49 2.56 -8.99 -7.56
N PHE A 50 2.73 -7.69 -7.33
CA PHE A 50 1.71 -6.69 -7.65
C PHE A 50 1.61 -6.42 -9.15
N VAL A 51 2.70 -6.54 -9.90
CA VAL A 51 2.67 -6.53 -11.37
C VAL A 51 1.79 -7.68 -11.87
N TYR A 52 2.10 -8.92 -11.43
CA TYR A 52 1.35 -10.11 -11.81
C TYR A 52 -0.13 -10.02 -11.45
N LEU A 53 -0.47 -9.57 -10.24
CA LEU A 53 -1.86 -9.45 -9.80
C LEU A 53 -2.64 -8.44 -10.65
N LYS A 54 -2.05 -7.29 -10.99
CA LYS A 54 -2.70 -6.29 -11.87
C LYS A 54 -2.85 -6.78 -13.30
N GLU A 55 -1.95 -7.61 -13.81
CA GLU A 55 -2.12 -8.23 -15.14
C GLU A 55 -3.28 -9.24 -15.15
N LYS A 56 -3.45 -10.02 -14.07
CA LYS A 56 -4.53 -11.02 -13.96
C LYS A 56 -5.88 -10.41 -13.60
N LEU A 57 -5.86 -9.33 -12.83
CA LEU A 57 -7.04 -8.63 -12.32
C LEU A 57 -6.85 -7.13 -12.60
N PRO A 58 -7.06 -6.67 -13.86
CA PRO A 58 -6.74 -5.31 -14.27
C PRO A 58 -7.61 -4.23 -13.61
N PHE A 59 -8.80 -4.61 -13.14
CA PHE A 59 -9.76 -3.71 -12.53
C PHE A 59 -10.40 -4.37 -11.30
N PRO A 60 -10.72 -3.59 -10.26
CA PRO A 60 -11.63 -4.04 -9.19
C PRO A 60 -12.99 -4.44 -9.77
N ILE A 61 -13.64 -5.42 -9.16
CA ILE A 61 -14.92 -5.97 -9.63
C ILE A 61 -16.10 -5.02 -9.40
N ASP A 62 -16.02 -4.23 -8.33
CA ASP A 62 -17.03 -3.30 -7.84
C ASP A 62 -16.91 -1.91 -8.47
N GLU A 63 -15.69 -1.49 -8.83
CA GLU A 63 -15.43 -0.19 -9.45
C GLU A 63 -14.32 -0.28 -10.50
N SER A 64 -14.70 -0.38 -11.78
CA SER A 64 -13.75 -0.67 -12.86
C SER A 64 -13.14 0.56 -13.54
N MET A 65 -13.69 1.75 -13.32
CA MET A 65 -13.26 2.98 -14.02
C MET A 65 -12.47 3.96 -13.14
N ALA A 66 -12.66 3.92 -11.82
CA ALA A 66 -11.97 4.85 -10.93
C ALA A 66 -10.49 4.46 -10.79
N LEU A 67 -9.61 5.47 -10.83
CA LEU A 67 -8.19 5.31 -10.58
C LEU A 67 -7.70 6.25 -9.48
N MET A 68 -7.89 7.55 -9.66
CA MET A 68 -7.56 8.58 -8.69
C MET A 68 -8.34 9.86 -8.98
N ASN A 69 -8.94 10.48 -7.96
CA ASN A 69 -9.72 11.72 -8.15
C ASN A 69 -8.84 12.95 -8.35
N ASP A 70 -7.75 13.09 -7.57
CA ASP A 70 -6.76 14.15 -7.75
C ASP A 70 -5.47 13.54 -8.33
N PRO A 71 -5.09 13.90 -9.57
CA PRO A 71 -3.90 13.34 -10.22
C PRO A 71 -2.60 13.63 -9.46
N LYS A 72 -2.57 14.62 -8.56
CA LYS A 72 -1.39 14.93 -7.72
C LYS A 72 -0.97 13.76 -6.83
N PHE A 73 -1.88 12.83 -6.53
CA PHE A 73 -1.57 11.64 -5.73
C PHE A 73 -0.96 10.50 -6.56
N ILE A 74 -0.92 10.61 -7.88
CA ILE A 74 -0.20 9.67 -8.75
C ILE A 74 1.27 10.10 -8.78
N THR A 75 2.05 9.54 -7.86
CA THR A 75 3.47 9.90 -7.66
C THR A 75 4.46 8.87 -8.20
N TRP A 76 3.96 7.87 -8.94
CA TRP A 76 4.76 6.83 -9.59
C TRP A 76 4.76 7.01 -11.11
N SER A 77 5.81 6.52 -11.77
CA SER A 77 5.91 6.44 -13.23
C SER A 77 5.93 4.97 -13.65
N PRO A 78 5.28 4.62 -14.79
CA PRO A 78 5.51 3.35 -15.46
C PRO A 78 7.00 3.05 -15.67
#